data_AF-A0A538A7E0-F1
#
_entry.id   AF-A0A538A7E0-F1
#
_cell.length_a   1.000
_cell.length_b   1.000
_cell.length_c   1.000
_cell.angle_alpha   90.00
_cell.angle_beta   90.00
_cell.angle_gamma   90.00
#
_symmetry.space_group_name_H-M   'P 1'
#
loop_
_entity.id
_entity.type
_entity.pdbx_description
1 polymer ?
#
loop_
_entity_poly.entity_id
_entity_poly.type
_entity_poly.pdbx_seq_one_letter_code
_entity_poly.pdbx_strand_id
1 'polypeptide(L)'
;MRIASIRLVLALGAVVVFAALGTSVSARVNQERAVSAATLVVGTEGDPVALDGALVSDGTSLRVLDQVSEGLVDLKPGTLKVIPSLATSWKGTKQGSVWTFQLRHGVKFQDGTPFNAKAVCYNFNRWYGFKGSFQNPDASYYWQQVFGGFRDTVGNPSQPEGLRTSLYRNCQLRGKYAVRLNLTRKSASFLGALALRNFAIMSPTALVKYGANKGTVDSNGVFHPTGTFATKHPIGTGPFKLQTWTLGERIVLDRNPSYWGAKAKVSRLIFQPIADNAARLQALQTGEVQAYDLVAPQDVPTIRKNSNLKVLDRSPFNVAYVGINQAKPPMNKLAVRQAIAYGLDRVAVVKALYLGRGTVAQEFMPPGL
;
A
#
# COMPACT_ATOMS: atom_id res chain seq x y z
N MET A 1 28.11 -31.84 70.01
CA MET A 1 26.98 -30.87 70.14
C MET A 1 25.69 -31.68 70.11
N ARG A 2 25.34 -32.28 71.24
CA ARG A 2 24.33 -31.82 72.23
C ARG A 2 22.89 -31.78 71.68
N ILE A 3 22.12 -32.84 71.98
CA ILE A 3 20.86 -32.86 72.76
C ILE A 3 19.63 -32.50 71.89
N ALA A 4 18.47 -33.16 71.85
CA ALA A 4 17.79 -34.24 72.59
C ALA A 4 16.54 -34.65 71.73
N SER A 5 16.15 -35.92 71.67
CA SER A 5 15.03 -36.55 72.42
C SER A 5 13.62 -36.10 71.94
N ILE A 6 12.85 -36.94 71.24
CA ILE A 6 11.94 -38.01 71.74
C ILE A 6 10.53 -37.51 72.13
N ARG A 7 9.56 -37.96 71.31
CA ARG A 7 8.22 -38.54 71.60
C ARG A 7 6.98 -37.67 71.92
N LEU A 8 5.90 -38.16 71.27
CA LEU A 8 4.53 -38.46 71.73
C LEU A 8 3.47 -37.36 71.90
N VAL A 9 2.47 -37.44 71.00
CA VAL A 9 1.04 -37.74 71.24
C VAL A 9 0.17 -36.72 71.98
N LEU A 10 -0.89 -36.26 71.29
CA LEU A 10 -2.32 -36.16 71.71
C LEU A 10 -3.05 -35.28 70.65
N ALA A 11 -3.94 -35.84 69.81
CA ALA A 11 -5.36 -36.13 70.04
C ALA A 11 -6.31 -34.94 69.70
N LEU A 12 -7.31 -35.28 68.89
CA LEU A 12 -8.59 -34.65 68.51
C LEU A 12 -8.98 -33.28 69.11
N GLY A 13 -9.53 -32.41 68.25
CA GLY A 13 -10.41 -31.31 68.68
C GLY A 13 -10.98 -30.50 67.51
N ALA A 14 -12.30 -30.55 67.34
CA ALA A 14 -13.09 -29.98 66.25
C ALA A 14 -12.93 -28.46 66.03
N VAL A 15 -13.03 -28.01 64.77
CA VAL A 15 -13.35 -26.60 64.45
C VAL A 15 -14.58 -26.53 63.57
N VAL A 16 -15.51 -25.75 64.10
CA VAL A 16 -16.90 -25.49 63.71
C VAL A 16 -16.99 -24.75 62.37
N VAL A 17 -17.91 -25.19 61.53
CA VAL A 17 -18.39 -24.48 60.33
C VAL A 17 -19.27 -23.31 60.77
N PHE A 18 -18.86 -22.08 60.49
CA PHE A 18 -19.72 -20.90 60.55
C PHE A 18 -20.06 -20.43 59.14
N ALA A 19 -21.29 -20.68 58.72
CA ALA A 19 -21.89 -20.09 57.53
C ALA A 19 -22.39 -18.67 57.87
N ALA A 20 -21.77 -17.66 57.27
CA ALA A 20 -22.30 -16.29 57.25
C ALA A 20 -22.83 -15.99 55.84
N LEU A 21 -24.16 -15.89 55.72
CA LEU A 21 -24.84 -15.38 54.54
C LEU A 21 -24.53 -13.88 54.39
N GLY A 22 -23.61 -13.54 53.50
CA GLY A 22 -23.43 -12.19 52.98
C GLY A 22 -24.31 -11.98 51.74
N THR A 23 -25.39 -11.23 51.89
CA THR A 23 -26.22 -10.74 50.78
C THR A 23 -25.41 -9.74 49.95
N SER A 24 -24.83 -10.18 48.84
CA SER A 24 -24.21 -9.31 47.84
C SER A 24 -25.29 -8.75 46.91
N VAL A 25 -25.63 -7.48 47.11
CA VAL A 25 -26.34 -6.66 46.13
C VAL A 25 -25.46 -6.60 44.88
N SER A 26 -25.80 -7.40 43.87
CA SER A 26 -25.22 -7.31 42.54
C SER A 26 -25.66 -5.99 41.89
N ALA A 27 -24.85 -4.94 42.06
CA ALA A 27 -24.86 -3.81 41.15
C ALA A 27 -24.41 -4.33 39.77
N ARG A 28 -25.39 -4.60 38.91
CA ARG A 28 -25.16 -4.79 37.47
C ARG A 28 -24.64 -3.46 36.92
N VAL A 29 -23.32 -3.31 36.91
CA VAL A 29 -22.67 -2.35 36.03
C VAL A 29 -23.00 -2.81 34.62
N ASN A 30 -23.85 -2.04 33.94
CA ASN A 30 -23.95 -2.06 32.49
C ASN A 30 -22.56 -1.71 31.96
N GLN A 31 -21.76 -2.75 31.77
CA GLN A 31 -20.54 -2.68 30.99
C GLN A 31 -21.02 -2.58 29.54
N GLU A 32 -21.35 -1.36 29.13
CA GLU A 32 -21.24 -0.99 27.72
C GLU A 32 -19.88 -1.49 27.29
N ARG A 33 -19.89 -2.46 26.38
CA ARG A 33 -18.72 -3.07 25.77
C ARG A 33 -18.08 -1.95 24.93
N ALA A 34 -17.38 -1.04 25.60
CA ALA A 34 -16.46 -0.13 24.97
C ALA A 34 -15.50 -1.02 24.20
N VAL A 35 -15.70 -1.07 22.88
CA VAL A 35 -14.87 -1.81 21.95
C VAL A 35 -13.44 -1.40 22.25
N SER A 36 -12.68 -2.26 22.95
CA SER A 36 -11.25 -2.02 23.10
C SER A 36 -10.73 -1.97 21.67
N ALA A 37 -10.13 -0.84 21.31
CA ALA A 37 -9.86 -0.55 19.92
C ALA A 37 -8.83 -1.57 19.42
N ALA A 38 -9.28 -2.55 18.65
CA ALA A 38 -8.49 -3.71 18.27
C ALA A 38 -7.34 -3.29 17.35
N THR A 39 -6.17 -3.88 17.56
CA THR A 39 -5.04 -3.82 16.64
C THR A 39 -5.26 -4.85 15.54
N LEU A 40 -4.99 -4.48 14.28
CA LEU A 40 -4.88 -5.43 13.18
C LEU A 40 -3.41 -5.61 12.82
N VAL A 41 -2.91 -6.85 12.83
CA VAL A 41 -1.56 -7.21 12.39
C VAL A 41 -1.65 -7.95 11.05
N VAL A 42 -0.90 -7.45 10.07
CA VAL A 42 -0.85 -7.97 8.70
C VAL A 42 0.57 -8.44 8.41
N GLY A 43 0.73 -9.73 8.09
CA GLY A 43 1.99 -10.28 7.60
C GLY A 43 2.26 -9.82 6.17
N THR A 44 3.46 -9.33 5.90
CA THR A 44 3.92 -8.93 4.56
C THR A 44 5.12 -9.75 4.13
N GLU A 45 5.37 -9.83 2.83
CA GLU A 45 6.51 -10.54 2.22
C GLU A 45 7.87 -9.90 2.51
N GLY A 46 7.87 -8.67 3.05
CA GLY A 46 9.06 -7.91 3.36
C GLY A 46 8.71 -6.50 3.83
N ASP A 47 9.74 -5.69 4.00
CA ASP A 47 9.61 -4.26 4.24
C ASP A 47 9.22 -3.50 2.96
N PRO A 48 8.49 -2.38 3.08
CA PRO A 48 8.35 -1.43 1.99
C PRO A 48 9.72 -0.83 1.65
N VAL A 49 9.92 -0.42 0.41
CA VAL A 49 11.17 0.26 0.00
C VAL A 49 11.17 1.70 0.48
N ALA A 50 10.06 2.40 0.26
CA ALA A 50 9.83 3.77 0.70
C ALA A 50 8.33 4.06 0.81
N LEU A 51 7.98 5.16 1.47
CA LEU A 51 6.61 5.67 1.67
C LEU A 51 6.48 7.07 1.05
N ASP A 52 7.07 7.23 -0.14
CA ASP A 52 6.74 8.30 -1.08
C ASP A 52 6.23 7.65 -2.37
N GLY A 53 4.95 7.80 -2.67
CA GLY A 53 4.31 7.15 -3.82
C GLY A 53 4.97 7.48 -5.16
N ALA A 54 5.63 8.64 -5.27
CA ALA A 54 6.31 9.03 -6.50
C ALA A 54 7.58 8.19 -6.77
N LEU A 55 8.08 7.49 -5.74
CA LEU A 55 9.39 6.83 -5.74
C LEU A 55 9.33 5.31 -5.60
N VAL A 56 8.15 4.70 -5.73
CA VAL A 56 7.95 3.26 -5.52
C VAL A 56 7.13 2.65 -6.64
N SER A 57 7.32 1.36 -6.86
CA SER A 57 6.50 0.59 -7.81
C SER A 57 5.99 -0.74 -7.27
N ASP A 58 6.49 -1.17 -6.11
CA ASP A 58 6.16 -2.43 -5.47
C ASP A 58 4.85 -2.36 -4.67
N GLY A 59 4.19 -3.52 -4.54
CA GLY A 59 2.93 -3.63 -3.79
C GLY A 59 3.10 -3.38 -2.29
N THR A 60 4.23 -3.77 -1.70
CA THR A 60 4.49 -3.66 -0.26
C THR A 60 4.45 -2.22 0.23
N SER A 61 5.16 -1.32 -0.45
CA SER A 61 5.10 0.12 -0.22
C SER A 61 3.71 0.69 -0.43
N LEU A 62 3.03 0.30 -1.51
CA LEU A 62 1.71 0.85 -1.85
C LEU A 62 0.63 0.44 -0.83
N ARG A 63 0.66 -0.79 -0.29
CA ARG A 63 -0.27 -1.24 0.76
C ARG A 63 -0.21 -0.35 2.01
N VAL A 64 0.99 0.07 2.42
CA VAL A 64 1.17 0.99 3.55
C VAL A 64 0.75 2.41 3.16
N LEU A 65 1.12 2.87 1.97
CA LEU A 65 0.76 4.20 1.47
C LEU A 65 -0.74 4.42 1.33
N ASP A 66 -1.50 3.40 0.96
CA ASP A 66 -2.97 3.43 0.90
C ASP A 66 -3.61 3.80 2.25
N GLN A 67 -2.92 3.52 3.35
CA GLN A 67 -3.40 3.85 4.71
C GLN A 67 -3.04 5.30 5.10
N VAL A 68 -1.94 5.82 4.56
CA VAL A 68 -1.34 7.10 4.97
C VAL A 68 -1.76 8.26 4.07
N SER A 69 -2.12 8.00 2.82
CA SER A 69 -2.25 9.03 1.79
C SER A 69 -3.44 8.80 0.85
N GLU A 70 -3.97 9.88 0.28
CA GLU A 70 -5.13 9.85 -0.61
C GLU A 70 -4.85 10.62 -1.91
N GLY A 71 -5.55 10.22 -2.98
CA GLY A 71 -5.44 10.81 -4.32
C GLY A 71 -6.59 11.78 -4.58
N LEU A 72 -6.55 12.46 -5.72
CA LEU A 72 -7.69 13.28 -6.15
C LEU A 72 -8.93 12.42 -6.39
N VAL A 73 -8.73 11.24 -6.97
CA VAL A 73 -9.77 10.25 -7.25
C VAL A 73 -9.33 8.90 -6.69
N ASP A 74 -10.27 7.95 -6.65
CA ASP A 74 -10.04 6.58 -6.21
C ASP A 74 -10.83 5.61 -7.10
N LEU A 75 -10.70 4.30 -6.88
CA LEU A 75 -11.50 3.27 -7.51
C LEU A 75 -12.55 2.75 -6.54
N LYS A 76 -13.78 2.55 -7.04
CA LYS A 76 -14.79 1.84 -6.25
C LYS A 76 -14.26 0.42 -5.95
N PRO A 77 -14.25 0.00 -4.67
CA PRO A 77 -13.71 -1.30 -4.28
C PRO A 77 -14.21 -2.45 -5.15
N GLY A 78 -13.28 -3.26 -5.65
CA GLY A 78 -13.58 -4.40 -6.54
C GLY A 78 -13.89 -4.04 -7.99
N THR A 79 -13.74 -2.77 -8.41
CA THR A 79 -14.03 -2.33 -9.78
C THR A 79 -12.99 -1.33 -10.28
N LEU A 80 -13.00 -1.04 -11.58
CA LEU A 80 -12.18 0.02 -12.21
C LEU A 80 -12.92 1.35 -12.32
N LYS A 81 -14.09 1.46 -11.70
CA LYS A 81 -14.90 2.68 -11.76
C LYS A 81 -14.26 3.75 -10.89
N VAL A 82 -13.80 4.82 -11.52
CA VAL A 82 -13.27 6.00 -10.84
C VAL A 82 -14.37 6.68 -10.01
N ILE A 83 -14.05 7.00 -8.76
CA ILE A 83 -14.92 7.66 -7.78
C ILE A 83 -14.21 8.86 -7.11
N PRO A 84 -14.98 9.80 -6.53
CA PRO A 84 -14.43 10.90 -5.73
C PRO A 84 -13.57 10.44 -4.54
N SER A 85 -12.51 11.18 -4.26
CA SER A 85 -11.69 11.07 -3.05
C SER A 85 -11.40 12.47 -2.48
N LEU A 86 -10.17 12.99 -2.61
CA LEU A 86 -9.84 14.37 -2.24
C LEU A 86 -10.46 15.40 -3.18
N ALA A 87 -10.76 15.02 -4.42
CA ALA A 87 -11.66 15.78 -5.29
C ALA A 87 -13.09 15.23 -5.17
N THR A 88 -14.05 16.12 -4.94
CA THR A 88 -15.49 15.77 -4.86
C THR A 88 -16.13 15.62 -6.23
N SER A 89 -15.59 16.30 -7.24
CA SER A 89 -16.01 16.19 -8.64
C SER A 89 -14.89 16.66 -9.58
N TRP A 90 -15.02 16.34 -10.86
CA TRP A 90 -14.11 16.79 -11.91
C TRP A 90 -14.84 16.99 -13.24
N LYS A 91 -14.26 17.83 -14.10
CA LYS A 91 -14.72 18.07 -15.46
C LYS A 91 -13.53 18.13 -16.41
N GLY A 92 -13.54 17.27 -17.42
CA GLY A 92 -12.64 17.34 -18.57
C GLY A 92 -13.23 18.21 -19.69
N THR A 93 -12.38 18.85 -20.48
CA THR A 93 -12.82 19.42 -21.77
C THR A 93 -13.15 18.29 -22.76
N LYS A 94 -13.95 18.56 -23.80
CA LYS A 94 -14.23 17.58 -24.87
C LYS A 94 -12.94 17.05 -25.53
N GLN A 95 -11.89 17.87 -25.49
CA GLN A 95 -10.57 17.54 -26.01
C GLN A 95 -9.74 16.69 -25.03
N GLY A 96 -10.11 16.55 -23.75
CA GLY A 96 -9.41 15.69 -22.78
C GLY A 96 -8.00 16.15 -22.39
N SER A 97 -7.60 17.35 -22.77
CA SER A 97 -6.30 17.95 -22.43
C SER A 97 -6.35 18.92 -21.25
N VAL A 98 -7.54 19.22 -20.72
CA VAL A 98 -7.73 20.11 -19.57
C VAL A 98 -8.73 19.49 -18.61
N TRP A 99 -8.34 19.35 -17.35
CA TRP A 99 -9.14 18.74 -16.30
C TRP A 99 -9.25 19.70 -15.11
N THR A 100 -10.47 20.03 -14.71
CA THR A 100 -10.73 20.85 -13.52
C THR A 100 -11.31 19.98 -12.42
N PHE A 101 -10.68 19.98 -11.24
CA PHE A 101 -11.10 19.23 -10.06
C PHE A 101 -11.61 20.19 -9.00
N GLN A 102 -12.78 19.87 -8.43
CA GLN A 102 -13.31 20.51 -7.23
C GLN A 102 -12.81 19.72 -6.03
N LEU A 103 -12.12 20.39 -5.12
CA LEU A 103 -11.45 19.77 -3.98
C LEU A 103 -12.35 19.76 -2.76
N ARG A 104 -12.20 18.74 -1.93
CA ARG A 104 -12.89 18.63 -0.65
C ARG A 104 -12.42 19.74 0.30
N HIS A 105 -13.39 20.37 0.98
CA HIS A 105 -13.12 21.39 1.99
C HIS A 105 -12.83 20.76 3.34
N GLY A 106 -12.14 21.50 4.23
CA GLY A 106 -11.92 21.09 5.62
C GLY A 106 -10.93 19.95 5.84
N VAL A 107 -10.39 19.34 4.77
CA VAL A 107 -9.36 18.29 4.88
C VAL A 107 -8.05 18.88 5.38
N LYS A 108 -7.41 18.16 6.31
CA LYS A 108 -6.08 18.47 6.83
C LYS A 108 -5.13 17.32 6.55
N PHE A 109 -3.88 17.67 6.29
CA PHE A 109 -2.79 16.72 6.38
C PHE A 109 -2.58 16.29 7.84
N GLN A 110 -1.88 15.19 8.02
CA GLN A 110 -1.64 14.62 9.35
C GLN A 110 -0.78 15.51 10.26
N ASP A 111 -0.06 16.47 9.70
CA ASP A 111 0.69 17.54 10.38
C ASP A 111 -0.17 18.79 10.73
N GLY A 112 -1.47 18.76 10.42
CA GLY A 112 -2.42 19.83 10.70
C GLY A 112 -2.54 20.90 9.61
N THR A 113 -1.65 20.91 8.61
CA THR A 113 -1.73 21.86 7.49
C THR A 113 -2.93 21.59 6.59
N PRO A 114 -3.53 22.60 5.96
CA PRO A 114 -4.75 22.40 5.16
C PRO A 114 -4.45 21.79 3.79
N PHE A 115 -5.24 20.80 3.39
CA PHE A 115 -5.31 20.36 1.99
C PHE A 115 -6.05 21.39 1.14
N ASN A 116 -5.47 21.77 -0.01
CA ASN A 116 -6.00 22.77 -0.92
C ASN A 116 -5.30 22.71 -2.31
N ALA A 117 -5.71 23.58 -3.23
CA ALA A 117 -5.18 23.62 -4.60
C ALA A 117 -3.66 23.89 -4.68
N LYS A 118 -3.07 24.64 -3.74
CA LYS A 118 -1.61 24.84 -3.67
C LYS A 118 -0.90 23.53 -3.40
N ALA A 119 -1.43 22.70 -2.48
CA ALA A 119 -0.85 21.40 -2.17
C ALA A 119 -0.90 20.44 -3.36
N VAL A 120 -2.01 20.44 -4.11
CA VAL A 120 -2.12 19.65 -5.35
C VAL A 120 -1.06 20.10 -6.36
N CYS A 121 -1.02 21.40 -6.70
CA CYS A 121 -0.04 21.90 -7.67
C CYS A 121 1.41 21.68 -7.22
N TYR A 122 1.70 21.78 -5.92
CA TYR A 122 3.03 21.50 -5.39
C TYR A 122 3.48 20.06 -5.71
N ASN A 123 2.63 19.07 -5.44
CA ASN A 123 2.96 17.66 -5.69
C ASN A 123 3.18 17.40 -7.19
N PHE A 124 2.27 17.83 -8.06
CA PHE A 124 2.43 17.67 -9.51
C PHE A 124 3.67 18.40 -10.06
N ASN A 125 3.94 19.62 -9.59
CA ASN A 125 5.12 20.38 -10.01
C ASN A 125 6.42 19.76 -9.49
N ARG A 126 6.40 19.15 -8.31
CA ARG A 126 7.55 18.38 -7.78
C ARG A 126 7.87 17.21 -8.70
N TRP A 127 6.89 16.38 -9.03
CA TRP A 127 7.09 15.21 -9.89
C TRP A 127 7.54 15.61 -11.30
N TYR A 128 6.89 16.62 -11.89
CA TYR A 128 7.28 17.18 -13.18
C TYR A 128 8.69 17.78 -13.17
N GLY A 129 9.12 18.32 -12.03
CA GLY A 129 10.42 18.93 -11.82
C GLY A 129 11.52 17.96 -11.35
N PHE A 130 11.27 16.65 -11.30
CA PHE A 130 12.31 15.66 -11.00
C PHE A 130 13.46 15.74 -12.01
N LYS A 131 14.70 15.55 -11.52
CA LYS A 131 15.96 15.67 -12.26
C LYS A 131 16.94 14.59 -11.82
N GLY A 132 17.97 14.33 -12.63
CA GLY A 132 19.05 13.42 -12.26
C GLY A 132 18.55 12.01 -11.94
N SER A 133 18.97 11.44 -10.81
CA SER A 133 18.60 10.09 -10.38
C SER A 133 17.10 9.85 -10.25
N PHE A 134 16.29 10.88 -9.98
CA PHE A 134 14.82 10.75 -9.98
C PHE A 134 14.25 10.43 -11.36
N GLN A 135 14.97 10.68 -12.45
CA GLN A 135 14.55 10.36 -13.81
C GLN A 135 14.97 8.95 -14.24
N ASN A 136 15.70 8.21 -13.39
CA ASN A 136 15.92 6.79 -13.59
C ASN A 136 14.55 6.08 -13.64
N PRO A 137 14.26 5.23 -14.65
CA PRO A 137 13.02 4.46 -14.73
C PRO A 137 12.68 3.65 -13.48
N ASP A 138 13.69 3.19 -12.74
CA ASP A 138 13.51 2.45 -11.49
C ASP A 138 13.12 3.36 -10.32
N ALA A 139 13.47 4.65 -10.38
CA ALA A 139 13.19 5.61 -9.33
C ALA A 139 11.78 6.22 -9.43
N SER A 140 11.26 6.51 -10.63
CA SER A 140 9.96 7.18 -10.80
C SER A 140 9.07 6.52 -11.86
N TYR A 141 9.07 5.19 -11.86
CA TYR A 141 8.42 4.35 -12.86
C TYR A 141 7.02 4.82 -13.26
N TYR A 142 6.10 4.96 -12.30
CA TYR A 142 4.71 5.30 -12.58
C TYR A 142 4.52 6.72 -13.12
N TRP A 143 5.35 7.68 -12.68
CA TRP A 143 5.34 9.01 -13.31
C TRP A 143 5.70 8.88 -14.79
N GLN A 144 6.78 8.16 -15.10
CA GLN A 144 7.20 8.00 -16.49
C GLN A 144 6.18 7.22 -17.31
N GLN A 145 5.55 6.17 -16.78
CA GLN A 145 4.52 5.44 -17.52
C GLN A 145 3.29 6.28 -17.85
N VAL A 146 2.86 7.14 -16.92
CA VAL A 146 1.62 7.92 -17.08
C VAL A 146 1.87 9.24 -17.80
N PHE A 147 2.97 9.91 -17.44
CA PHE A 147 3.30 11.25 -17.90
C PHE A 147 4.44 11.27 -18.92
N GLY A 148 5.25 10.24 -19.04
CA GLY A 148 6.40 10.23 -19.94
C GLY A 148 7.53 11.07 -19.38
N GLY A 149 7.69 12.28 -19.91
CA GLY A 149 8.80 13.18 -19.61
C GLY A 149 8.63 14.08 -18.39
N PHE A 150 9.65 14.90 -18.20
CA PHE A 150 9.76 15.90 -17.13
C PHE A 150 9.75 17.31 -17.73
N ARG A 151 9.96 18.33 -16.90
CA ARG A 151 9.99 19.72 -17.37
C ARG A 151 11.13 20.01 -18.33
N ASP A 152 12.32 19.54 -17.96
CA ASP A 152 13.56 19.92 -18.62
C ASP A 152 14.14 18.75 -19.45
N THR A 153 13.47 17.58 -19.48
CA THR A 153 13.96 16.39 -20.20
C THR A 153 12.82 15.56 -20.81
N VAL A 154 13.16 14.93 -21.93
CA VAL A 154 12.37 13.86 -22.56
C VAL A 154 12.54 12.60 -21.71
N GLY A 155 11.43 11.93 -21.38
CA GLY A 155 11.35 10.76 -20.52
C GLY A 155 11.89 9.49 -21.16
N ASN A 156 11.56 8.34 -20.57
CA ASN A 156 12.15 7.03 -20.86
C ASN A 156 12.32 6.76 -22.38
N PRO A 157 13.55 6.52 -22.88
CA PRO A 157 13.80 6.25 -24.30
C PRO A 157 13.13 4.97 -24.81
N SER A 158 12.76 4.06 -23.91
CA SER A 158 12.02 2.82 -24.23
C SER A 158 10.55 3.10 -24.62
N GLN A 159 10.02 4.29 -24.33
CA GLN A 159 8.68 4.68 -24.77
C GLN A 159 8.68 5.14 -26.24
N PRO A 160 7.54 5.02 -26.95
CA PRO A 160 7.36 5.62 -28.27
C PRO A 160 7.66 7.12 -28.23
N GLU A 161 8.30 7.65 -29.28
CA GLU A 161 8.81 9.03 -29.34
C GLU A 161 7.77 10.08 -28.90
N GLY A 162 6.53 9.96 -29.38
CA GLY A 162 5.41 10.86 -29.05
C GLY A 162 4.91 10.79 -27.60
N LEU A 163 5.33 9.78 -26.83
CA LEU A 163 4.97 9.61 -25.41
C LEU A 163 6.09 10.01 -24.46
N ARG A 164 7.32 10.18 -24.95
CA ARG A 164 8.47 10.53 -24.12
C ARG A 164 8.40 11.96 -23.58
N THR A 165 7.69 12.87 -24.24
CA THR A 165 7.48 14.23 -23.70
C THR A 165 6.42 14.22 -22.60
N SER A 166 6.57 15.10 -21.62
CA SER A 166 5.64 15.12 -20.49
C SER A 166 4.20 15.36 -20.96
N LEU A 167 3.29 14.48 -20.57
CA LEU A 167 1.85 14.65 -20.73
C LEU A 167 1.37 15.80 -19.86
N TYR A 168 1.97 16.00 -18.69
CA TYR A 168 1.64 17.10 -17.80
C TYR A 168 2.29 18.39 -18.31
N ARG A 169 1.51 19.47 -18.37
CA ARG A 169 1.99 20.80 -18.77
C ARG A 169 2.17 21.69 -17.55
N ASN A 170 1.08 21.90 -16.80
CA ASN A 170 1.09 22.71 -15.58
C ASN A 170 -0.18 22.49 -14.74
N CYS A 171 -0.16 23.10 -13.56
CA CYS A 171 -1.27 23.15 -12.62
C CYS A 171 -1.62 24.60 -12.32
N GLN A 172 -2.88 24.96 -12.55
CA GLN A 172 -3.42 26.29 -12.35
C GLN A 172 -4.41 26.29 -11.19
N LEU A 173 -4.21 27.21 -10.25
CA LEU A 173 -5.12 27.41 -9.14
C LEU A 173 -6.40 28.08 -9.67
N ARG A 174 -7.56 27.58 -9.24
CA ARG A 174 -8.87 28.19 -9.51
C ARG A 174 -9.51 28.54 -8.17
N GLY A 175 -8.83 29.40 -7.42
CA GLY A 175 -9.14 29.65 -6.01
C GLY A 175 -8.52 28.60 -5.08
N LYS A 176 -9.03 28.51 -3.85
CA LYS A 176 -8.45 27.66 -2.80
C LYS A 176 -8.78 26.17 -2.98
N TYR A 177 -9.97 25.86 -3.48
CA TYR A 177 -10.50 24.49 -3.53
C TYR A 177 -10.89 24.04 -4.95
N ALA A 178 -10.32 24.67 -5.97
CA ALA A 178 -10.39 24.13 -7.32
C ALA A 178 -9.04 24.25 -8.01
N VAL A 179 -8.73 23.25 -8.82
CA VAL A 179 -7.45 23.13 -9.52
C VAL A 179 -7.68 22.68 -10.95
N ARG A 180 -6.96 23.29 -11.88
CA ARG A 180 -6.96 22.90 -13.29
C ARG A 180 -5.61 22.30 -13.66
N LEU A 181 -5.63 21.05 -14.07
CA LEU A 181 -4.47 20.35 -14.61
C LEU A 181 -4.54 20.41 -16.14
N ASN A 182 -3.50 20.99 -16.75
CA ASN A 182 -3.39 21.09 -18.20
C ASN A 182 -2.39 20.04 -18.71
N LEU A 183 -2.76 19.36 -19.78
CA LEU A 183 -1.96 18.36 -20.45
C LEU A 183 -1.39 18.91 -21.75
N THR A 184 -0.26 18.37 -22.21
CA THR A 184 0.36 18.73 -23.49
C THR A 184 -0.37 18.12 -24.68
N ARG A 185 -1.01 16.96 -24.47
CA ARG A 185 -1.80 16.21 -25.45
C ARG A 185 -3.05 15.59 -24.80
N LYS A 186 -3.97 15.08 -25.62
CA LYS A 186 -5.16 14.36 -25.13
C LYS A 186 -4.73 13.06 -24.44
N SER A 187 -5.41 12.67 -23.37
CA SER A 187 -5.22 11.36 -22.75
C SER A 187 -6.53 10.82 -22.21
N ALA A 188 -6.92 9.64 -22.70
CA ALA A 188 -8.10 8.91 -22.20
C ALA A 188 -7.81 8.23 -20.86
N SER A 189 -6.55 7.87 -20.59
CA SER A 189 -6.15 7.16 -19.38
C SER A 189 -5.86 8.08 -18.20
N PHE A 190 -5.68 9.39 -18.41
CA PHE A 190 -5.24 10.33 -17.37
C PHE A 190 -6.08 10.26 -16.10
N LEU A 191 -7.41 10.33 -16.21
CA LEU A 191 -8.29 10.31 -15.04
C LEU A 191 -8.16 8.99 -14.25
N GLY A 192 -8.15 7.85 -14.95
CA GLY A 192 -7.97 6.54 -14.32
C GLY A 192 -6.60 6.38 -13.67
N ALA A 193 -5.55 6.90 -14.32
CA ALA A 193 -4.20 6.89 -13.78
C ALA A 193 -4.08 7.66 -12.46
N LEU A 194 -4.86 8.74 -12.25
CA LEU A 194 -4.86 9.48 -10.99
C LEU A 194 -5.42 8.70 -9.79
N ALA A 195 -6.02 7.53 -10.01
CA ALA A 195 -6.39 6.62 -8.95
C ALA A 195 -5.19 5.81 -8.41
N LEU A 196 -4.06 5.80 -9.12
CA LEU A 196 -2.84 5.18 -8.63
C LEU A 196 -2.34 5.90 -7.38
N ARG A 197 -2.01 5.12 -6.34
CA ARG A 197 -1.52 5.65 -5.06
C ARG A 197 -0.22 6.44 -5.21
N ASN A 198 0.53 6.20 -6.28
CA ASN A 198 1.72 6.97 -6.67
C ASN A 198 1.47 8.47 -6.83
N PHE A 199 0.24 8.87 -7.17
CA PHE A 199 -0.15 10.27 -7.30
C PHE A 199 -0.93 10.79 -6.09
N ALA A 200 -0.62 10.26 -4.90
CA ALA A 200 -1.11 10.81 -3.65
C ALA A 200 -0.69 12.25 -3.45
N ILE A 201 -1.57 13.04 -2.85
CA ILE A 201 -1.20 14.37 -2.43
C ILE A 201 -0.60 14.26 -1.03
N MET A 202 0.70 14.55 -0.93
CA MET A 202 1.43 14.60 0.33
C MET A 202 1.55 16.05 0.83
N SER A 203 1.76 16.25 2.13
CA SER A 203 1.92 17.59 2.73
C SER A 203 3.14 18.30 2.15
N PRO A 204 2.98 19.45 1.46
CA PRO A 204 4.12 20.23 0.97
C PRO A 204 5.07 20.65 2.10
N THR A 205 4.53 21.01 3.25
CA THR A 205 5.32 21.39 4.43
C THR A 205 6.20 20.24 4.88
N ALA A 206 5.65 19.03 4.98
CA ALA A 206 6.41 17.85 5.37
C ALA A 206 7.44 17.44 4.29
N LEU A 207 7.06 17.50 3.00
CA LEU A 207 7.96 17.20 1.89
C LEU A 207 9.22 18.08 1.94
N VAL A 208 9.07 19.36 2.23
CA VAL A 208 10.20 20.30 2.39
C VAL A 208 10.96 20.02 3.69
N LYS A 209 10.25 20.02 4.83
CA LYS A 209 10.85 19.91 6.17
C LYS A 209 11.69 18.64 6.34
N TYR A 210 11.18 17.51 5.84
CA TYR A 210 11.81 16.20 6.00
C TYR A 210 12.60 15.76 4.76
N GLY A 211 12.80 16.66 3.79
CA GLY A 211 13.72 16.45 2.67
C GLY A 211 13.31 15.31 1.73
N ALA A 212 12.11 15.35 1.17
CA ALA A 212 11.59 14.29 0.28
C ALA A 212 12.39 14.08 -1.02
N ASN A 213 13.29 15.00 -1.37
CA ASN A 213 14.20 14.86 -2.50
C ASN A 213 15.67 14.65 -2.06
N LYS A 214 15.91 14.37 -0.77
CA LYS A 214 17.24 14.05 -0.23
C LYS A 214 17.38 12.53 -0.10
N GLY A 215 18.61 12.03 -0.22
CA GLY A 215 18.89 10.60 -0.19
C GLY A 215 20.27 10.31 -0.77
N THR A 216 20.55 9.03 -0.97
CA THR A 216 21.76 8.55 -1.64
C THR A 216 21.43 8.01 -3.03
N VAL A 217 22.45 7.82 -3.86
CA VAL A 217 22.32 7.17 -5.17
C VAL A 217 23.33 6.03 -5.20
N ASP A 218 22.88 4.84 -5.58
CA ASP A 218 23.76 3.67 -5.67
C ASP A 218 24.56 3.62 -6.98
N SER A 219 25.40 2.60 -7.14
CA SER A 219 26.22 2.41 -8.34
C SER A 219 25.41 2.20 -9.63
N ASN A 220 24.14 1.82 -9.53
CA ASN A 220 23.22 1.67 -10.65
C ASN A 220 22.46 2.96 -10.97
N GLY A 221 22.76 4.06 -10.26
CA GLY A 221 22.10 5.33 -10.43
C GLY A 221 20.68 5.36 -9.84
N VAL A 222 20.33 4.41 -8.97
CA VAL A 222 19.02 4.34 -8.32
C VAL A 222 19.03 5.18 -7.05
N PHE A 223 17.98 5.99 -6.87
CA PHE A 223 17.83 6.89 -5.74
C PHE A 223 17.24 6.17 -4.51
N HIS A 224 17.85 6.38 -3.34
CA HIS A 224 17.46 5.78 -2.07
C HIS A 224 17.11 6.88 -1.05
N PRO A 225 15.82 7.05 -0.68
CA PRO A 225 15.38 8.14 0.20
C PRO A 225 15.51 7.83 1.70
N THR A 226 16.42 6.94 2.09
CA THR A 226 16.56 6.47 3.48
C THR A 226 16.85 7.62 4.45
N GLY A 227 16.09 7.69 5.54
CA GLY A 227 16.24 8.70 6.58
C GLY A 227 15.50 10.01 6.31
N THR A 228 14.69 10.08 5.24
CA THR A 228 13.96 11.29 4.85
C THR A 228 12.45 11.17 5.09
N PHE A 229 11.69 12.12 4.54
CA PHE A 229 10.25 12.05 4.39
C PHE A 229 9.76 10.63 4.06
N ALA A 230 10.39 9.98 3.07
CA ALA A 230 9.88 8.73 2.53
C ALA A 230 10.03 7.53 3.49
N THR A 231 10.91 7.56 4.50
CA THR A 231 11.05 6.42 5.43
C THR A 231 10.78 6.76 6.89
N LYS A 232 10.69 8.06 7.24
CA LYS A 232 10.50 8.50 8.62
C LYS A 232 9.25 9.36 8.81
N HIS A 233 8.84 10.12 7.80
CA HIS A 233 7.80 11.13 7.95
C HIS A 233 6.84 11.22 6.76
N PRO A 234 6.25 10.11 6.27
CA PRO A 234 5.24 10.19 5.23
C PRO A 234 3.97 10.84 5.80
N ILE A 235 3.71 12.08 5.40
CA ILE A 235 2.56 12.87 5.87
C ILE A 235 1.57 13.04 4.72
N GLY A 236 0.48 12.29 4.75
CA GLY A 236 -0.65 12.41 3.83
C GLY A 236 -1.92 12.92 4.53
N THR A 237 -3.08 12.55 3.98
CA THR A 237 -4.42 12.86 4.53
C THR A 237 -5.17 11.61 5.02
N GLY A 238 -4.57 10.42 4.87
CA GLY A 238 -5.23 9.13 5.01
C GLY A 238 -5.69 8.77 6.43
N PRO A 239 -6.43 7.65 6.56
CA PRO A 239 -7.05 7.21 7.81
C PRO A 239 -6.06 6.76 8.89
N PHE A 240 -4.79 6.52 8.57
CA PHE A 240 -3.74 6.17 9.53
C PHE A 240 -2.49 7.02 9.34
N LYS A 241 -1.74 7.25 10.43
CA LYS A 241 -0.46 7.97 10.45
C LYS A 241 0.65 6.99 10.77
N LEU A 242 1.82 7.16 10.16
CA LEU A 242 3.01 6.41 10.59
C LEU A 242 3.37 6.78 12.03
N GLN A 243 3.47 5.78 12.90
CA GLN A 243 3.98 5.91 14.26
C GLN A 243 5.46 5.53 14.30
N THR A 244 5.81 4.34 13.83
CA THR A 244 7.20 3.90 13.70
C THR A 244 7.38 2.94 12.53
N TRP A 245 8.59 2.89 12.01
CA TRP A 245 9.05 1.84 11.11
C TRP A 245 10.42 1.37 11.59
N THR A 246 10.44 0.13 12.10
CA THR A 246 11.64 -0.61 12.45
C THR A 246 11.90 -1.64 11.36
N LEU A 247 12.95 -1.42 10.57
CA LEU A 247 13.31 -2.26 9.42
C LEU A 247 13.52 -3.71 9.87
N GLY A 248 12.93 -4.66 9.15
CA GLY A 248 12.98 -6.09 9.44
C GLY A 248 12.07 -6.56 10.57
N GLU A 249 11.39 -5.64 11.28
CA GLU A 249 10.56 -5.98 12.44
C GLU A 249 9.09 -5.61 12.20
N ARG A 250 8.78 -4.32 12.03
CA ARG A 250 7.39 -3.85 11.89
C ARG A 250 7.26 -2.41 11.42
N ILE A 251 6.13 -2.14 10.77
CA ILE A 251 5.59 -0.79 10.55
C ILE A 251 4.33 -0.65 11.38
N VAL A 252 4.29 0.35 12.25
CA VAL A 252 3.13 0.63 13.10
C VAL A 252 2.47 1.92 12.63
N LEU A 253 1.18 1.82 12.33
CA LEU A 253 0.34 2.96 12.00
C LEU A 253 -0.76 3.13 13.05
N ASP A 254 -0.93 4.37 13.53
CA ASP A 254 -2.02 4.74 14.43
C ASP A 254 -3.13 5.44 13.65
N ARG A 255 -4.38 5.16 14.01
CA ARG A 255 -5.56 5.78 13.39
C ARG A 255 -5.45 7.30 13.47
N ASN A 256 -5.66 7.97 12.35
CA ASN A 256 -5.70 9.42 12.24
C ASN A 256 -7.00 9.97 12.88
N PRO A 257 -6.95 10.61 14.06
CA PRO A 257 -8.17 11.05 14.75
C PRO A 257 -8.88 12.19 14.02
N SER A 258 -8.15 12.94 13.18
CA SER A 258 -8.66 14.04 12.36
C SER A 258 -8.94 13.62 10.91
N TYR A 259 -9.07 12.32 10.64
CA TYR A 259 -9.42 11.85 9.30
C TYR A 259 -10.79 12.42 8.90
N TRP A 260 -10.88 12.90 7.66
CA TRP A 260 -12.07 13.58 7.16
C TRP A 260 -13.19 12.61 6.76
N GLY A 261 -12.84 11.36 6.46
CA GLY A 261 -13.76 10.30 6.05
C GLY A 261 -14.25 9.45 7.22
N ALA A 262 -14.75 8.26 6.90
CA ALA A 262 -15.16 7.29 7.91
C ALA A 262 -13.95 6.83 8.74
N LYS A 263 -14.03 6.97 10.07
CA LYS A 263 -12.94 6.55 10.95
C LYS A 263 -12.74 5.04 10.87
N ALA A 264 -11.47 4.63 10.82
CA ALA A 264 -11.13 3.21 10.88
C ALA A 264 -11.64 2.58 12.19
N LYS A 265 -12.17 1.36 12.07
CA LYS A 265 -12.70 0.60 13.21
C LYS A 265 -11.59 0.17 14.18
N VAL A 266 -10.42 -0.15 13.65
CA VAL A 266 -9.20 -0.44 14.41
C VAL A 266 -8.49 0.86 14.80
N SER A 267 -7.86 0.89 15.97
CA SER A 267 -7.02 2.01 16.41
C SER A 267 -5.61 1.93 15.84
N ARG A 268 -5.13 0.72 15.55
CA ARG A 268 -3.76 0.46 15.15
C ARG A 268 -3.70 -0.60 14.07
N LEU A 269 -2.83 -0.36 13.10
CA LEU A 269 -2.49 -1.29 12.03
C LEU A 269 -0.99 -1.55 12.08
N ILE A 270 -0.59 -2.82 12.11
CA ILE A 270 0.80 -3.24 12.11
C ILE A 270 1.04 -4.05 10.84
N PHE A 271 2.06 -3.69 10.07
CA PHE A 271 2.59 -4.54 9.00
C PHE A 271 3.86 -5.20 9.52
N GLN A 272 3.89 -6.53 9.50
CA GLN A 272 4.99 -7.35 10.01
C GLN A 272 5.68 -8.07 8.84
N PRO A 273 6.91 -7.69 8.48
CA PRO A 273 7.70 -8.38 7.47
C PRO A 273 8.00 -9.83 7.88
N ILE A 274 7.56 -10.79 7.07
CA ILE A 274 7.82 -12.22 7.24
C ILE A 274 8.08 -12.79 5.84
N ALA A 275 9.34 -12.91 5.45
CA ALA A 275 9.72 -13.25 4.08
C ALA A 275 9.37 -14.70 3.69
N ASP A 276 9.50 -15.63 4.62
CA ASP A 276 9.21 -17.04 4.37
C ASP A 276 7.71 -17.33 4.35
N ASN A 277 7.25 -18.04 3.32
CA ASN A 277 5.82 -18.34 3.13
C ASN A 277 5.27 -19.28 4.21
N ALA A 278 6.03 -20.30 4.60
CA ALA A 278 5.59 -21.25 5.62
C ALA A 278 5.50 -20.57 6.99
N ALA A 279 6.46 -19.70 7.31
CA ALA A 279 6.42 -18.86 8.51
C ALA A 279 5.21 -17.93 8.52
N ARG A 280 4.84 -17.31 7.39
CA ARG A 280 3.60 -16.50 7.30
C ARG A 280 2.33 -17.30 7.55
N LEU A 281 2.23 -18.50 6.97
CA LEU A 281 1.11 -19.39 7.23
C LEU A 281 1.03 -19.76 8.71
N GLN A 282 2.17 -20.12 9.32
CA GLN A 282 2.24 -20.45 10.74
C GLN A 282 1.81 -19.27 11.62
N ALA A 283 2.28 -18.05 11.33
CA ALA A 283 1.89 -16.84 12.04
C ALA A 283 0.38 -16.55 11.93
N LEU A 284 -0.24 -16.86 10.78
CA LEU A 284 -1.69 -16.76 10.62
C LEU A 284 -2.41 -17.81 11.46
N GLN A 285 -1.92 -19.05 11.49
CA GLN A 285 -2.54 -20.17 12.23
C GLN A 285 -2.45 -19.99 13.75
N THR A 286 -1.36 -19.40 14.26
CA THR A 286 -1.19 -19.07 15.69
C THR A 286 -1.91 -17.79 16.10
N GLY A 287 -2.34 -16.98 15.12
CA GLY A 287 -2.99 -15.69 15.35
C GLY A 287 -2.01 -14.54 15.64
N GLU A 288 -0.69 -14.75 15.45
CA GLU A 288 0.32 -13.69 15.51
C GLU A 288 0.01 -12.59 14.48
N VAL A 289 -0.39 -12.98 13.27
CA VAL A 289 -1.00 -12.09 12.27
C VAL A 289 -2.44 -12.48 12.01
N GLN A 290 -3.29 -11.52 11.67
CA GLN A 290 -4.71 -11.76 11.36
C GLN A 290 -4.98 -11.80 9.85
N ALA A 291 -4.04 -11.35 9.03
CA ALA A 291 -4.11 -11.44 7.57
C ALA A 291 -2.69 -11.45 6.99
N TYR A 292 -2.54 -12.04 5.81
CA TYR A 292 -1.38 -11.83 4.94
C TYR A 292 -1.82 -12.05 3.48
N ASP A 293 -1.03 -11.58 2.52
CA ASP A 293 -1.27 -11.83 1.11
C ASP A 293 -0.11 -12.59 0.45
N LEU A 294 -0.21 -12.83 -0.86
CA LEU A 294 0.70 -13.74 -1.58
C LEU A 294 0.70 -15.17 -1.00
N VAL A 295 -0.49 -15.65 -0.62
CA VAL A 295 -0.71 -17.04 -0.18
C VAL A 295 -0.18 -18.00 -1.24
N ALA A 296 0.76 -18.87 -0.87
CA ALA A 296 1.30 -19.84 -1.80
C ALA A 296 0.20 -20.85 -2.20
N PRO A 297 0.12 -21.27 -3.48
CA PRO A 297 -0.94 -22.15 -3.94
C PRO A 297 -1.12 -23.43 -3.11
N GLN A 298 -0.02 -24.00 -2.64
CA GLN A 298 -0.01 -25.22 -1.82
C GLN A 298 -0.57 -25.04 -0.40
N ASP A 299 -0.64 -23.81 0.11
CA ASP A 299 -1.12 -23.51 1.46
C ASP A 299 -2.64 -23.34 1.51
N VAL A 300 -3.27 -23.06 0.36
CA VAL A 300 -4.71 -22.80 0.24
C VAL A 300 -5.56 -23.94 0.82
N PRO A 301 -5.30 -25.24 0.54
CA PRO A 301 -6.05 -26.33 1.14
C PRO A 301 -5.94 -26.36 2.67
N THR A 302 -4.76 -26.05 3.22
CA THR A 302 -4.53 -25.99 4.67
C THR A 302 -5.37 -24.89 5.31
N ILE A 303 -5.39 -23.69 4.71
CA ILE A 303 -6.20 -22.56 5.20
C ILE A 303 -7.69 -22.90 5.14
N ARG A 304 -8.16 -23.49 4.03
CA ARG A 304 -9.60 -23.85 3.85
C ARG A 304 -10.09 -24.93 4.82
N LYS A 305 -9.20 -25.78 5.33
CA LYS A 305 -9.53 -26.79 6.35
C LYS A 305 -9.65 -26.21 7.76
N ASN A 306 -9.10 -25.02 8.02
CA ASN A 306 -9.20 -24.35 9.30
C ASN A 306 -10.47 -23.48 9.35
N SER A 307 -11.42 -23.82 10.22
CA SER A 307 -12.70 -23.11 10.36
C SER A 307 -12.58 -21.66 10.82
N ASN A 308 -11.44 -21.27 11.41
CA ASN A 308 -11.19 -19.91 11.87
C ASN A 308 -10.55 -19.02 10.80
N LEU A 309 -10.15 -19.59 9.67
CA LEU A 309 -9.46 -18.87 8.59
C LEU A 309 -10.30 -18.86 7.32
N LYS A 310 -10.05 -17.86 6.49
CA LYS A 310 -10.72 -17.72 5.19
C LYS A 310 -9.74 -17.25 4.14
N VAL A 311 -9.75 -17.94 2.99
CA VAL A 311 -9.11 -17.45 1.78
C VAL A 311 -10.05 -16.45 1.11
N LEU A 312 -9.57 -15.23 0.89
CA LEU A 312 -10.28 -14.19 0.14
C LEU A 312 -9.76 -14.20 -1.29
N ASP A 313 -10.52 -14.82 -2.19
CA ASP A 313 -10.22 -14.82 -3.62
C ASP A 313 -10.59 -13.46 -4.24
N ARG A 314 -9.72 -12.93 -5.09
CA ARG A 314 -9.96 -11.72 -5.90
C ARG A 314 -9.74 -12.02 -7.37
N SER A 315 -10.46 -11.30 -8.24
CA SER A 315 -10.21 -11.38 -9.68
C SER A 315 -8.75 -11.05 -10.00
N PRO A 316 -8.08 -11.83 -10.86
CA PRO A 316 -6.68 -11.60 -11.18
C PRO A 316 -6.52 -10.28 -11.93
N PHE A 317 -5.53 -9.49 -11.50
CA PHE A 317 -5.13 -8.23 -12.14
C PHE A 317 -3.65 -8.32 -12.58
N ASN A 318 -3.24 -9.50 -13.05
CA ASN A 318 -1.87 -9.76 -13.45
C ASN A 318 -1.82 -10.80 -14.58
N VAL A 319 -0.66 -10.87 -15.23
CA VAL A 319 -0.30 -11.88 -16.22
C VAL A 319 1.10 -12.37 -15.89
N ALA A 320 1.30 -13.69 -15.92
CA ALA A 320 2.63 -14.29 -15.87
C ALA A 320 3.09 -14.55 -17.31
N TYR A 321 4.31 -14.14 -17.65
CA TYR A 321 4.83 -14.21 -19.01
C TYR A 321 6.34 -14.46 -19.02
N VAL A 322 6.83 -14.95 -20.17
CA VAL A 322 8.26 -15.04 -20.46
C VAL A 322 8.66 -13.80 -21.24
N GLY A 323 9.44 -12.91 -20.62
CA GLY A 323 9.97 -11.72 -21.28
C GLY A 323 11.13 -12.09 -22.21
N ILE A 324 11.09 -11.64 -23.47
CA ILE A 324 12.15 -11.89 -24.45
C ILE A 324 12.82 -10.57 -24.82
N ASN A 325 14.12 -10.44 -24.50
CA ASN A 325 14.90 -9.26 -24.85
C ASN A 325 15.29 -9.29 -26.35
N GLN A 326 14.50 -8.62 -27.18
CA GLN A 326 14.68 -8.60 -28.64
C GLN A 326 15.94 -7.88 -29.10
N ALA A 327 16.63 -7.12 -28.23
CA ALA A 327 17.88 -6.46 -28.57
C ALA A 327 19.10 -7.42 -28.55
N LYS A 328 18.94 -8.64 -28.03
CA LYS A 328 20.02 -9.63 -27.91
C LYS A 328 19.87 -10.74 -28.96
N PRO A 329 20.86 -11.02 -29.80
CA PRO A 329 20.84 -12.21 -30.65
C PRO A 329 20.85 -13.52 -29.82
N PRO A 330 20.16 -14.60 -30.23
CA PRO A 330 19.32 -14.72 -31.43
C PRO A 330 17.85 -14.31 -31.21
N MET A 331 17.51 -13.72 -30.06
CA MET A 331 16.13 -13.30 -29.70
C MET A 331 15.61 -12.16 -30.59
N ASN A 332 16.50 -11.47 -31.31
CA ASN A 332 16.12 -10.50 -32.34
C ASN A 332 15.36 -11.13 -33.53
N LYS A 333 15.51 -12.44 -33.78
CA LYS A 333 14.83 -13.15 -34.88
C LYS A 333 13.40 -13.57 -34.47
N LEU A 334 12.40 -13.19 -35.27
CA LEU A 334 10.99 -13.55 -35.01
C LEU A 334 10.77 -15.07 -34.90
N ALA A 335 11.37 -15.84 -35.81
CA ALA A 335 11.23 -17.30 -35.83
C ALA A 335 11.72 -17.97 -34.53
N VAL A 336 12.78 -17.43 -33.90
CA VAL A 336 13.29 -17.94 -32.61
C VAL A 336 12.27 -17.68 -31.50
N ARG A 337 11.67 -16.48 -31.48
CA ARG A 337 10.64 -16.15 -30.48
C ARG A 337 9.38 -16.98 -30.66
N GLN A 338 8.97 -17.24 -31.90
CA GLN A 338 7.86 -18.12 -32.20
C GLN A 338 8.17 -19.56 -31.76
N ALA A 339 9.36 -20.09 -32.04
CA ALA A 339 9.76 -21.42 -31.59
C ALA A 339 9.71 -21.56 -30.07
N ILE A 340 10.19 -20.55 -29.32
CA ILE A 340 10.07 -20.51 -27.85
C ILE A 340 8.60 -20.51 -27.41
N ALA A 341 7.76 -19.68 -28.04
CA ALA A 341 6.35 -19.58 -27.71
C ALA A 341 5.58 -20.90 -27.96
N TYR A 342 5.86 -21.58 -29.08
CA TYR A 342 5.27 -22.89 -29.41
C TYR A 342 5.81 -24.02 -28.52
N GLY A 343 7.06 -23.93 -28.08
CA GLY A 343 7.67 -24.92 -27.19
C GLY A 343 7.22 -24.84 -25.73
N LEU A 344 6.52 -23.78 -25.32
CA LEU A 344 6.07 -23.60 -23.94
C LEU A 344 4.73 -24.29 -23.69
N ASP A 345 4.74 -25.38 -22.91
CA ASP A 345 3.53 -26.00 -22.40
C ASP A 345 2.92 -25.16 -21.27
N ARG A 346 2.13 -24.15 -21.67
CA ARG A 346 1.44 -23.23 -20.75
C ARG A 346 0.44 -23.95 -19.84
N VAL A 347 -0.15 -25.06 -20.29
CA VAL A 347 -1.12 -25.83 -19.49
C VAL A 347 -0.39 -26.56 -18.37
N ALA A 348 0.74 -27.22 -18.68
CA ALA A 348 1.57 -27.87 -17.67
C ALA A 348 2.11 -26.87 -16.65
N VAL A 349 2.53 -25.67 -17.08
CA VAL A 349 2.98 -24.59 -16.17
C VAL A 349 1.85 -24.19 -15.21
N VAL A 350 0.63 -23.95 -15.71
CA VAL A 350 -0.53 -23.60 -14.87
C VAL A 350 -0.86 -24.71 -13.87
N LYS A 351 -0.82 -25.97 -14.31
CA LYS A 351 -1.10 -27.13 -13.46
C LYS A 351 -0.05 -27.31 -12.37
N ALA A 352 1.23 -27.25 -12.73
CA ALA A 352 2.34 -27.57 -11.83
C ALA A 352 2.65 -26.43 -10.85
N LEU A 353 2.69 -25.17 -11.31
CA LEU A 353 3.13 -24.04 -10.49
C LEU A 353 1.98 -23.34 -9.76
N TYR A 354 0.80 -23.28 -10.37
CA TYR A 354 -0.36 -22.57 -9.80
C TYR A 354 -1.39 -23.50 -9.17
N LEU A 355 -1.17 -24.82 -9.23
CA LEU A 355 -2.09 -25.85 -8.73
C LEU A 355 -3.54 -25.63 -9.24
N GLY A 356 -3.67 -25.25 -10.51
CA GLY A 356 -4.97 -24.99 -11.15
C GLY A 356 -5.65 -23.67 -10.76
N ARG A 357 -4.97 -22.80 -9.98
CA ARG A 357 -5.48 -21.47 -9.58
C ARG A 357 -5.14 -20.36 -10.58
N GLY A 358 -4.62 -20.72 -11.75
CA GLY A 358 -4.36 -19.83 -12.87
C GLY A 358 -5.16 -20.24 -14.11
N THR A 359 -5.23 -19.35 -15.09
CA THR A 359 -5.78 -19.65 -16.42
C THR A 359 -4.70 -19.41 -17.45
N VAL A 360 -4.70 -20.19 -18.54
CA VAL A 360 -3.76 -19.96 -19.65
C VAL A 360 -4.11 -18.61 -20.29
N ALA A 361 -3.20 -17.66 -20.20
CA ALA A 361 -3.35 -16.35 -20.82
C ALA A 361 -3.40 -16.49 -22.35
N GLN A 362 -4.46 -15.96 -22.96
CA GLN A 362 -4.58 -15.82 -24.42
C GLN A 362 -4.19 -14.42 -24.89
N GLU A 363 -4.36 -13.43 -24.02
CA GLU A 363 -4.02 -12.03 -24.24
C GLU A 363 -3.08 -11.53 -23.13
N PHE A 364 -2.39 -10.42 -23.37
CA PHE A 364 -1.53 -9.81 -22.35
C PHE A 364 -2.33 -9.15 -21.23
N MET A 365 -3.57 -8.75 -21.51
CA MET A 365 -4.49 -8.19 -20.53
C MET A 365 -5.40 -9.29 -19.98
N PRO A 366 -5.54 -9.46 -18.65
CA PRO A 366 -6.50 -10.40 -18.09
C PRO A 366 -7.94 -10.01 -18.47
N PRO A 367 -8.87 -10.97 -18.62
CA PRO A 367 -10.24 -10.69 -19.10
C PRO A 367 -11.08 -9.79 -18.20
N GLY A 368 -10.70 -9.63 -16.92
CA GLY A 368 -11.44 -8.83 -15.94
C GLY A 368 -11.10 -7.33 -15.94
N LEU A 369 -10.36 -6.86 -16.96
CA LEU A 369 -9.85 -5.50 -17.12
C LEU A 369 -10.64 -4.69 -18.16
#